data_AF-A0A6G3X5P7-F1
#
_entry.id   AF-A0A6G3X5P7-F1
#
_cell.length_a   1.000
_cell.length_b   1.000
_cell.length_c   1.000
_cell.angle_alpha   90.00
_cell.angle_beta   90.00
_cell.angle_gamma   90.00
#
_symmetry.space_group_name_H-M   'P 1'
#
loop_
_entity.id
_entity.type
_entity.pdbx_description
1 polymer ?
#
loop_
_entity_poly.entity_id
_entity_poly.type
_entity_poly.pdbx_seq_one_letter_code
_entity_poly.pdbx_strand_id
1 'polypeptide(L)'
;MREFSLPALYEVPTDGNLTDLIRRNAAQHPDVAVMSRKVAGVWTDVSATQFLAEVRAAAKGLIASGVQPGDRVALMSRTRFEWVLLDFAIWSA
;
A
#
# COMPACT_ATOMS: atom_id res chain seq x y z
N MET A 1 -16.54 -34.94 8.74
CA MET A 1 -16.10 -33.54 8.86
C MET A 1 -17.36 -32.70 9.08
N ARG A 2 -17.46 -31.96 10.18
CA ARG A 2 -18.60 -31.05 10.44
C ARG A 2 -18.21 -29.68 9.91
N GLU A 3 -18.92 -29.20 8.91
CA GLU A 3 -18.76 -27.84 8.38
C GLU A 3 -19.72 -26.91 9.13
N PHE A 4 -19.25 -25.70 9.43
CA PHE A 4 -20.04 -24.64 10.05
C PHE A 4 -19.86 -23.38 9.19
N SER A 5 -20.98 -22.79 8.78
CA SER A 5 -21.04 -21.59 7.96
C SER A 5 -21.99 -20.59 8.61
N LEU A 6 -21.65 -19.30 8.54
CA LEU A 6 -22.50 -18.19 8.96
C LEU A 6 -22.71 -17.26 7.75
N PRO A 7 -23.86 -16.57 7.68
CA PRO A 7 -24.06 -15.50 6.70
C PRO A 7 -22.96 -14.44 6.82
N ALA A 8 -22.57 -13.85 5.68
CA ALA A 8 -21.62 -12.74 5.67
C ALA A 8 -22.17 -11.57 6.49
N LEU A 9 -21.37 -11.02 7.41
CA LEU A 9 -21.76 -9.90 8.25
C LEU A 9 -21.71 -8.55 7.52
N TYR A 10 -21.05 -8.49 6.37
CA TYR A 10 -20.97 -7.33 5.51
C TYR A 10 -20.71 -7.74 4.06
N GLU A 11 -21.05 -6.86 3.12
CA GLU A 11 -20.71 -7.02 1.71
C GLU A 11 -19.47 -6.19 1.38
N VAL A 12 -18.52 -6.79 0.65
CA VAL A 12 -17.36 -6.07 0.10
C VAL A 12 -17.81 -5.42 -1.21
N PRO A 13 -17.65 -4.09 -1.37
CA PRO A 13 -17.97 -3.42 -2.62
C PRO A 13 -17.19 -4.03 -3.80
N THR A 14 -17.86 -4.21 -4.93
CA THR A 14 -17.25 -4.80 -6.14
C THR A 14 -16.22 -3.90 -6.80
N ASP A 15 -16.23 -2.61 -6.48
CA ASP A 15 -15.28 -1.59 -6.92
C ASP A 15 -14.17 -1.31 -5.89
N GLY A 16 -14.14 -2.04 -4.77
CA GLY A 16 -13.14 -1.86 -3.72
C GLY A 16 -11.73 -2.23 -4.18
N ASN A 17 -10.76 -1.35 -3.92
CA ASN A 17 -9.35 -1.59 -4.20
C ASN A 17 -8.52 -1.53 -2.91
N LEU A 18 -7.52 -2.41 -2.78
CA LEU A 18 -6.58 -2.39 -1.65
C LEU A 18 -5.88 -1.01 -1.50
N THR A 19 -5.63 -0.32 -2.62
CA THR A 19 -5.04 1.03 -2.63
C THR A 19 -5.95 2.10 -2.01
N ASP A 20 -7.25 1.84 -1.83
CA ASP A 20 -8.14 2.74 -1.11
C ASP A 20 -7.77 2.87 0.37
N LEU A 21 -7.07 1.90 0.94
CA LEU A 21 -6.59 1.97 2.32
C LEU A 21 -5.69 3.19 2.52
N ILE A 22 -4.63 3.31 1.72
CA ILE A 22 -3.66 4.41 1.86
C ILE A 22 -4.27 5.76 1.46
N ARG A 23 -5.22 5.76 0.52
CA ARG A 23 -5.97 6.96 0.12
C ARG A 23 -6.88 7.46 1.23
N ARG A 24 -7.64 6.56 1.86
CA ARG A 24 -8.54 6.91 2.98
C ARG A 24 -7.76 7.35 4.20
N ASN A 25 -6.68 6.65 4.55
CA ASN A 25 -5.82 7.05 5.68
C ASN A 25 -5.28 8.47 5.49
N ALA A 26 -4.73 8.80 4.31
CA ALA A 26 -4.21 10.13 4.05
C ALA A 26 -5.30 11.23 4.07
N ALA A 27 -6.54 10.89 3.67
CA ALA A 27 -7.65 11.84 3.67
C ALA A 27 -8.27 12.06 5.05
N GLN A 28 -8.36 11.01 5.87
CA GLN A 28 -9.07 11.03 7.17
C GLN A 28 -8.13 11.26 8.35
N HIS A 29 -6.88 10.80 8.25
CA HIS A 29 -5.89 10.77 9.32
C HIS A 29 -4.50 11.20 8.81
N PRO A 30 -4.37 12.42 8.24
CA PRO A 30 -3.22 12.81 7.43
C PRO A 30 -1.87 12.77 8.16
N ASP A 31 -1.88 13.10 9.44
CA ASP A 31 -0.69 13.25 10.29
C ASP A 31 -0.40 12.02 11.15
N VAL A 32 -1.27 10.99 11.11
CA VAL A 32 -1.04 9.76 11.85
C VAL A 32 0.15 9.03 11.25
N ALA A 33 1.11 8.66 12.09
CA ALA A 33 2.20 7.78 11.72
C ALA A 33 1.64 6.39 11.37
N VAL A 34 1.72 6.02 10.09
CA VAL A 34 1.24 4.72 9.59
C VAL A 34 2.37 3.72 9.39
N MET A 35 3.60 4.22 9.26
CA MET A 35 4.82 3.45 9.09
C MET A 35 5.96 4.12 9.86
N SER A 36 7.01 3.36 10.16
CA SER A 36 8.28 3.88 10.66
C SER A 36 9.41 3.27 9.84
N ARG A 37 10.43 4.08 9.53
CA ARG A 37 11.62 3.64 8.79
C ARG A 37 12.89 4.08 9.49
N LYS A 38 13.98 3.34 9.29
CA LYS A 38 15.28 3.66 9.89
C LYS A 38 16.10 4.52 8.93
N VAL A 39 16.32 5.79 9.27
CA VAL A 39 17.16 6.74 8.51
C VAL A 39 18.41 7.03 9.32
N ALA A 40 19.59 6.75 8.74
CA ALA A 40 20.88 6.97 9.41
C ALA A 40 20.97 6.38 10.84
N GLY A 41 20.32 5.23 11.06
CA GLY A 41 20.30 4.57 12.36
C GLY A 41 19.16 4.98 13.30
N VAL A 42 18.40 6.02 12.96
CA VAL A 42 17.31 6.58 13.78
C VAL A 42 15.96 6.17 13.18
N TRP A 43 15.01 5.77 14.02
CA TRP A 43 13.64 5.52 13.58
C TRP A 43 12.93 6.84 13.33
N THR A 44 12.29 6.94 12.18
CA THR A 44 11.55 8.13 11.74
C THR A 44 10.18 7.69 11.27
N ASP A 45 9.17 8.31 11.85
CA ASP A 45 7.79 8.07 11.49
C ASP A 45 7.46 8.64 10.13
N VAL A 46 6.55 7.97 9.44
CA VAL A 46 6.02 8.36 8.14
C VAL A 46 4.52 8.53 8.30
N SER A 47 4.04 9.75 8.10
CA SER A 47 2.61 10.06 8.19
C SER A 47 1.83 9.43 7.04
N ALA A 48 0.50 9.31 7.19
CA ALA A 48 -0.37 8.77 6.14
C ALA A 48 -0.25 9.54 4.82
N THR A 49 -0.17 10.88 4.88
CA THR A 49 0.02 11.73 3.70
C THR A 49 1.39 11.55 3.06
N GLN A 50 2.46 11.46 3.86
CA GLN A 50 3.80 11.18 3.36
C GLN A 50 3.86 9.82 2.67
N PHE A 51 3.30 8.78 3.30
CA PHE A 51 3.31 7.44 2.72
C PHE A 51 2.57 7.40 1.38
N LEU A 52 1.38 7.99 1.28
CA LEU A 52 0.65 8.07 0.01
C LEU A 52 1.43 8.84 -1.06
N ALA A 53 2.12 9.92 -0.68
CA ALA A 53 2.94 10.69 -1.61
C ALA A 53 4.13 9.87 -2.14
N GLU A 54 4.83 9.15 -1.27
CA GLU A 54 5.94 8.27 -1.66
C GLU A 54 5.46 7.11 -2.56
N VAL A 55 4.32 6.48 -2.24
CA VAL A 55 3.71 5.43 -3.08
C VAL A 55 3.41 5.96 -4.48
N ARG A 56 2.77 7.14 -4.58
CA ARG A 56 2.43 7.76 -5.87
C ARG A 56 3.66 8.11 -6.69
N ALA A 57 4.73 8.58 -6.04
CA ALA A 57 5.98 8.89 -6.72
C ALA A 57 6.60 7.62 -7.32
N ALA A 58 6.67 6.53 -6.54
CA ALA A 58 7.19 5.25 -7.00
C ALA A 58 6.32 4.63 -8.12
N ALA A 59 5.00 4.65 -7.98
CA ALA A 59 4.06 4.15 -8.99
C ALA A 59 4.24 4.87 -10.33
N LYS A 60 4.35 6.20 -10.32
CA LYS A 60 4.65 6.99 -11.53
C LYS A 60 5.98 6.60 -12.17
N GLY A 61 7.00 6.26 -11.38
CA GLY A 61 8.27 5.75 -11.88
C GLY A 61 8.13 4.39 -12.56
N LEU A 62 7.32 3.48 -12.01
CA LEU A 62 7.00 2.19 -12.63
C LEU A 62 6.27 2.38 -13.96
N ILE A 63 5.24 3.23 -14.00
CA ILE A 63 4.51 3.58 -15.23
C ILE A 63 5.47 4.15 -16.28
N ALA A 64 6.32 5.10 -15.89
CA ALA A 64 7.32 5.70 -16.77
C ALA A 64 8.35 4.68 -17.28
N SER A 65 8.58 3.60 -16.54
CA SER A 65 9.44 2.48 -16.93
C SER A 65 8.72 1.45 -17.82
N GLY A 66 7.45 1.67 -18.15
CA GLY A 66 6.68 0.87 -19.08
C GLY A 66 5.72 -0.14 -18.45
N VAL A 67 5.62 -0.22 -17.11
CA VAL A 67 4.65 -1.10 -16.44
C VAL A 67 3.22 -0.66 -16.83
N GLN A 68 2.40 -1.62 -17.26
CA GLN A 68 1.00 -1.41 -17.64
C GLN A 68 0.06 -2.21 -16.72
N PRO A 69 -1.22 -1.80 -16.61
CA PRO A 69 -2.23 -2.59 -15.94
C PRO A 69 -2.30 -4.02 -16.48
N GLY A 70 -2.19 -5.00 -15.57
CA GLY A 70 -2.18 -6.43 -15.89
C GLY A 70 -0.80 -7.06 -16.07
N ASP A 71 0.27 -6.26 -16.12
CA ASP A 71 1.64 -6.76 -16.11
C ASP A 71 1.97 -7.42 -14.77
N ARG A 72 2.90 -8.39 -14.81
CA ARG A 72 3.39 -9.06 -13.61
C ARG A 72 4.69 -8.42 -13.16
N VAL A 73 4.71 -7.94 -11.91
CA VAL A 73 5.91 -7.39 -11.28
C VAL A 73 6.35 -8.31 -10.15
N ALA A 74 7.62 -8.71 -10.15
CA ALA A 74 8.21 -9.48 -9.06
C ALA A 74 8.89 -8.53 -8.06
N LEU A 75 8.59 -8.71 -6.78
CA LEU A 75 9.19 -7.94 -5.68
C LEU A 75 9.94 -8.89 -4.73
N MET A 76 11.26 -8.75 -4.66
CA MET A 76 12.11 -9.54 -3.74
C MET A 76 12.86 -8.62 -2.78
N SER A 77 12.56 -8.76 -1.49
CA SER A 77 13.16 -7.92 -0.45
C SER A 77 13.05 -8.59 0.92
N ARG A 78 13.96 -8.23 1.84
CA ARG A 78 13.74 -8.43 3.29
C ARG A 78 12.58 -7.55 3.77
N THR A 79 12.05 -7.84 4.97
CA THR A 79 11.06 -7.00 5.64
C THR A 79 11.66 -5.64 5.98
N ARG A 80 11.33 -4.62 5.19
CA ARG A 80 11.75 -3.22 5.35
C ARG A 80 10.71 -2.29 4.74
N PHE A 81 10.84 -0.99 5.01
CA PHE A 81 9.91 0.03 4.54
C PHE A 81 9.72 0.01 3.01
N GLU A 82 10.81 -0.14 2.26
CA GLU A 82 10.78 -0.12 0.79
C GLU A 82 9.97 -1.28 0.20
N TRP A 83 9.87 -2.41 0.91
CA TRP A 83 9.07 -3.54 0.45
C TRP A 83 7.59 -3.18 0.41
N VAL A 84 7.02 -2.66 1.50
CA VAL A 84 5.60 -2.29 1.51
C VAL A 84 5.32 -1.04 0.65
N LEU A 85 6.28 -0.12 0.57
CA LEU A 85 6.20 1.03 -0.34
C LEU A 85 6.03 0.57 -1.79
N LEU A 86 6.90 -0.34 -2.24
CA LEU A 86 6.86 -0.84 -3.61
C LEU A 86 5.66 -1.75 -3.87
N ASP A 87 5.22 -2.53 -2.89
CA ASP A 87 4.01 -3.36 -3.02
C ASP A 87 2.78 -2.48 -3.34
N PHE A 88 2.53 -1.43 -2.54
CA PHE A 88 1.45 -0.48 -2.85
C PHE A 88 1.69 0.29 -4.16
N ALA A 89 2.94 0.61 -4.49
CA ALA A 89 3.25 1.29 -5.74
C ALA A 89 2.94 0.43 -6.97
N ILE A 90 3.23 -0.88 -6.92
CA ILE A 90 2.90 -1.84 -7.97
C ILE A 90 1.39 -1.93 -8.17
N TRP A 91 0.62 -2.02 -7.08
CA TRP A 91 -0.85 -2.00 -7.17
C TRP A 91 -1.43 -0.67 -7.66
N SER A 92 -0.65 0.43 -7.57
CA SER A 92 -1.07 1.78 -7.95
C SER A 92 -0.55 2.25 -9.31
N ALA A 93 0.32 1.47 -9.95
CA ALA A 93 0.91 1.74 -11.26
C ALA A 93 -0.01 1.22 -12.38
#